data_AF-A0A167NT16-F1
#
_entry.id   AF-A0A167NT16-F1
#
_cell.length_a   1.000
_cell.length_b   1.000
_cell.length_c   1.000
_cell.angle_alpha   90.00
_cell.angle_beta   90.00
_cell.angle_gamma   90.00
#
_symmetry.space_group_name_H-M   'P 1'
#
loop_
_entity.id
_entity.type
_entity.pdbx_description
1 polymer ?
#
loop_
_entity_poly.entity_id
_entity_poly.type
_entity_poly.pdbx_seq_one_letter_code
_entity_poly.pdbx_strand_id
1 'polypeptide(L)'
;MQPAKINTPASLTGAQASWTLRVQVGANQDEAIAVNIFSTNVANLFGGEGVQAAPAQEEGAQQEGVQPAPAQGGISSPINVTTAIDANASLTKIEDAIRMISDQRENLGAFQNRLESVKA
;
A
#
# COMPACT_ATOMS: atom_id res chain seq x y z
N MET A 1 2.57 3.59 33.84
CA MET A 1 2.98 2.19 34.07
C MET A 1 3.95 1.80 32.97
N GLN A 2 5.09 1.18 33.27
CA GLN A 2 5.94 0.62 32.21
C GLN A 2 5.31 -0.69 31.70
N PRO A 3 5.28 -0.93 30.38
CA PRO A 3 4.78 -2.18 29.83
C PRO A 3 5.67 -3.35 30.29
N ALA A 4 5.04 -4.45 30.70
CA ALA A 4 5.77 -5.67 31.06
C ALA A 4 6.48 -6.23 29.82
N LYS A 5 7.79 -6.42 29.90
CA LYS A 5 8.60 -6.99 28.82
C LYS A 5 8.58 -8.51 28.89
N ILE A 6 7.99 -9.17 27.90
CA ILE A 6 8.13 -10.63 27.72
C ILE A 6 9.55 -10.88 27.20
N ASN A 7 10.28 -11.77 27.87
CA ASN A 7 11.63 -12.14 27.47
C ASN A 7 11.53 -13.15 26.32
N THR A 8 11.33 -12.65 25.10
CA THR A 8 11.23 -13.48 23.91
C THR A 8 12.60 -14.04 23.54
N PRO A 9 12.78 -15.37 23.35
CA PRO A 9 14.03 -15.92 22.84
C PRO A 9 14.47 -15.23 21.55
N ALA A 10 15.78 -15.07 21.33
CA ALA A 10 16.33 -14.36 20.17
C ALA A 10 15.88 -14.93 18.80
N SER A 11 15.43 -16.18 18.77
CA SER A 11 14.79 -16.79 17.60
C SER A 11 13.45 -16.14 17.22
N LEU A 12 12.85 -15.32 18.09
CA LEU A 12 11.56 -14.66 17.90
C LEU A 12 11.70 -13.20 17.46
N THR A 13 12.87 -12.58 17.63
CA THR A 13 13.14 -11.25 17.05
C THR A 13 13.30 -11.41 15.53
N GLY A 14 12.22 -11.11 14.80
CA GLY A 14 12.19 -11.23 13.33
C GLY A 14 11.62 -12.55 12.80
N ALA A 15 11.00 -13.39 13.63
CA ALA A 15 10.38 -14.63 13.18
C ALA A 15 9.30 -14.36 12.12
N GLN A 16 9.53 -14.85 10.90
CA GLN A 16 8.63 -14.71 9.74
C GLN A 16 7.58 -15.83 9.67
N ALA A 17 7.67 -16.85 10.52
CA ALA A 17 6.79 -18.01 10.53
C ALA A 17 5.95 -18.07 11.81
N SER A 18 4.74 -18.63 11.72
CA SER A 18 3.86 -18.90 12.86
C SER A 18 4.53 -19.84 13.87
N TRP A 19 4.23 -19.67 15.15
CA TRP A 19 4.82 -20.43 16.25
C TRP A 19 3.87 -20.57 17.44
N THR A 20 4.22 -21.44 18.38
CA THR A 20 3.43 -21.66 19.61
C THR A 20 4.30 -21.35 20.84
N LEU A 21 3.89 -20.38 21.64
CA LEU A 21 4.43 -20.16 22.98
C LEU A 21 3.81 -21.20 23.93
N ARG A 22 4.65 -21.97 24.62
CA ARG A 22 4.20 -22.83 25.71
C ARG A 22 4.59 -22.19 27.04
N VAL A 23 3.59 -21.86 27.86
CA VAL A 23 3.78 -21.33 29.21
C VAL A 23 3.43 -22.43 30.20
N GLN A 24 4.43 -22.91 30.94
CA GLN A 24 4.23 -23.88 32.02
C GLN A 24 3.41 -23.22 33.14
N VAL A 25 2.28 -23.83 33.52
CA VAL A 25 1.37 -23.32 34.55
C VAL A 25 1.18 -24.27 35.72
N GLY A 26 1.66 -25.51 35.61
CA GLY A 26 1.63 -26.49 36.69
C GLY A 26 3.00 -27.06 37.06
N ALA A 27 3.01 -28.04 37.94
CA ALA A 27 4.23 -28.66 38.45
C ALA A 27 4.73 -29.81 37.55
N ASN A 28 3.86 -30.36 36.69
CA ASN A 28 4.16 -31.51 35.85
C ASN A 28 4.42 -31.10 34.40
N GLN A 29 5.26 -31.85 33.66
CA GLN A 29 5.78 -31.48 32.33
C GLN A 29 4.72 -31.16 31.26
N ASP A 30 3.49 -31.64 31.41
CA ASP A 30 2.41 -31.44 30.43
C ASP A 30 1.40 -30.35 30.83
N GLU A 31 1.59 -29.71 31.99
CA GLU A 31 0.72 -28.65 32.48
C GLU A 31 1.14 -27.28 31.92
N ALA A 32 0.87 -27.04 30.64
CA ALA A 32 1.20 -25.80 29.96
C ALA A 32 0.01 -25.22 29.15
N ILE A 33 -0.06 -23.89 29.11
CA ILE A 33 -0.94 -23.15 28.20
C ILE A 33 -0.18 -22.90 26.90
N ALA A 34 -0.79 -23.27 25.79
CA ALA A 34 -0.28 -22.98 24.46
C ALA A 34 -0.92 -21.70 23.90
N VAL A 35 -0.09 -20.76 23.44
CA VAL A 35 -0.52 -19.56 22.72
C VAL A 35 0.05 -19.64 21.31
N ASN A 36 -0.83 -19.77 20.32
CA ASN A 36 -0.44 -19.77 18.91
C ASN A 36 -0.30 -18.33 18.42
N ILE A 37 0.88 -17.99 17.93
CA ILE A 37 1.21 -16.68 17.41
C ILE A 37 1.49 -16.85 15.93
N PHE A 38 0.55 -16.40 15.12
CA PHE A 38 0.65 -16.49 13.67
C PHE A 38 1.61 -15.42 13.15
N SER A 39 2.42 -15.78 12.16
CA SER A 39 3.23 -14.80 11.44
C SER A 39 2.31 -13.81 10.74
N THR A 40 2.52 -12.53 10.99
CA THR A 40 1.85 -11.44 10.29
C THR A 40 2.89 -10.70 9.47
N ASN A 41 2.57 -10.45 8.19
CA ASN A 41 3.33 -9.51 7.40
C ASN A 41 3.00 -8.10 7.90
N VAL A 42 3.93 -7.46 8.60
CA VAL A 42 3.74 -6.11 9.17
C VAL A 42 3.40 -5.05 8.11
N ALA A 43 3.79 -5.24 6.85
CA ALA A 43 3.42 -4.36 5.75
C ALA A 43 1.94 -4.50 5.37
N ASN A 44 1.35 -5.68 5.60
CA ASN A 44 -0.05 -5.99 5.28
C ASN A 44 -0.93 -6.02 6.54
N LEU A 45 -0.40 -5.74 7.73
CA LEU A 45 -1.17 -5.75 8.98
C LEU A 45 -2.22 -4.64 9.03
N PHE A 46 -1.94 -3.53 8.35
CA PHE A 46 -2.85 -2.39 8.21
C PHE A 46 -3.24 -2.14 6.75
N GLY A 47 -2.64 -2.89 5.82
CA GLY A 47 -3.07 -2.95 4.42
C GLY A 47 -4.08 -4.07 4.32
N GLY A 48 -5.38 -3.73 4.37
CA GLY A 48 -6.49 -4.69 4.45
C GLY A 48 -6.32 -5.93 3.56
N GLU A 49 -6.79 -7.08 4.07
CA GLU A 49 -6.85 -8.38 3.40
C GLU A 49 -7.21 -8.23 1.91
N GLY A 50 -6.26 -8.58 1.03
CA GLY A 50 -6.44 -8.41 -0.41
C GLY A 50 -5.18 -8.39 -1.27
N VAL A 51 -3.97 -8.55 -0.69
CA VAL A 51 -2.75 -8.71 -1.49
C VAL A 51 -2.68 -10.12 -2.07
N GLN A 52 -3.55 -10.40 -3.03
CA GLN A 52 -3.26 -11.37 -4.08
C GLN A 52 -2.48 -10.59 -5.13
N ALA A 53 -1.19 -10.92 -5.29
CA ALA A 53 -0.35 -10.27 -6.28
C ALA A 53 -1.01 -10.41 -7.66
N ALA A 54 -1.46 -9.27 -8.20
CA ALA A 54 -2.08 -9.21 -9.51
C ALA A 54 -1.10 -9.70 -10.58
N PRO A 55 -1.53 -10.56 -11.53
CA PRO A 55 -0.76 -10.84 -12.72
C PRO A 55 -0.63 -9.59 -13.58
N ALA A 56 0.55 -9.42 -14.18
CA ALA A 56 0.75 -8.46 -15.25
C ALA A 56 -0.15 -8.84 -16.43
N GLN A 57 -1.19 -8.04 -16.69
CA GLN A 57 -1.89 -8.09 -17.96
C GLN A 57 -1.08 -7.27 -18.96
N GLU A 58 -0.31 -7.97 -19.80
CA GLU A 58 -0.02 -7.49 -21.14
C GLU A 58 -1.36 -7.20 -21.85
N GLU A 59 -1.36 -6.13 -22.64
CA GLU A 59 -2.43 -5.82 -23.58
C GLU A 59 -2.66 -7.03 -24.51
N GLY A 60 -3.62 -7.88 -24.14
CA GLY A 60 -4.07 -9.01 -24.94
C GLY A 60 -3.95 -10.35 -24.21
N ALA A 61 -5.11 -10.92 -23.86
CA ALA A 61 -5.34 -12.29 -23.38
C ALA A 61 -5.07 -12.59 -21.89
N GLN A 62 -6.17 -12.81 -21.17
CA GLN A 62 -6.44 -13.86 -20.17
C GLN A 62 -5.31 -14.28 -19.20
N GLN A 63 -5.50 -13.90 -17.93
CA GLN A 63 -5.27 -14.64 -16.67
C GLN A 63 -3.88 -15.23 -16.30
N GLU A 64 -3.63 -15.18 -14.98
CA GLU A 64 -2.64 -15.88 -14.14
C GLU A 64 -1.19 -15.32 -13.99
N GLY A 65 -0.76 -15.16 -12.73
CA GLY A 65 0.65 -15.01 -12.33
C GLY A 65 1.23 -13.60 -12.04
N VAL A 66 1.08 -13.12 -10.80
CA VAL A 66 2.07 -12.33 -9.99
C VAL A 66 3.08 -11.40 -10.70
N GLN A 67 2.92 -10.06 -10.59
CA GLN A 67 3.86 -9.09 -9.95
C GLN A 67 3.40 -7.63 -10.19
N PRO A 68 3.29 -6.76 -9.17
CA PRO A 68 2.91 -5.36 -9.37
C PRO A 68 4.15 -4.51 -9.71
N ALA A 69 4.40 -4.26 -10.99
CA ALA A 69 5.17 -3.10 -11.41
C ALA A 69 4.24 -1.87 -11.38
N PRO A 70 4.71 -0.68 -10.97
CA PRO A 70 3.90 0.51 -11.06
C PRO A 70 3.66 0.76 -12.55
N ALA A 71 2.45 0.46 -13.03
CA ALA A 71 2.01 0.87 -14.34
C ALA A 71 2.07 2.41 -14.36
N GLN A 72 3.17 2.94 -14.91
CA GLN A 72 3.27 4.33 -15.37
C GLN A 72 2.35 4.50 -16.59
N GLY A 73 1.08 4.22 -16.39
CA GLY A 73 0.04 4.75 -17.24
C GLY A 73 0.02 6.24 -17.00
N GLY A 74 0.32 7.03 -18.03
CA GLY A 74 0.28 8.49 -17.95
C GLY A 74 -1.09 9.00 -17.48
N ILE A 75 -1.23 10.31 -17.36
CA ILE A 75 -2.46 11.03 -16.95
C ILE A 75 -3.77 10.56 -17.62
N SER A 76 -3.72 9.84 -18.75
CA SER A 76 -4.90 9.29 -19.43
C SER A 76 -5.37 7.91 -18.92
N SER A 77 -4.62 7.24 -18.04
CA SER A 77 -5.02 5.94 -17.51
C SER A 77 -6.07 6.08 -16.40
N PRO A 78 -6.99 5.10 -16.24
CA PRO A 78 -8.03 5.16 -15.23
C PRO A 78 -7.49 5.35 -13.79
N ILE A 79 -8.24 6.08 -12.97
CA ILE A 79 -8.02 6.17 -11.53
C ILE A 79 -8.54 4.90 -10.87
N ASN A 80 -7.73 4.30 -10.00
CA ASN A 80 -8.10 3.10 -9.27
C ASN A 80 -7.88 3.31 -7.76
N VAL A 81 -8.89 3.01 -6.95
CA VAL A 81 -8.89 3.17 -5.49
C VAL A 81 -9.30 1.90 -4.75
N THR A 82 -9.30 0.74 -5.44
CA THR A 82 -9.72 -0.53 -4.85
C THR A 82 -8.75 -1.06 -3.80
N THR A 83 -7.46 -0.69 -3.89
CA THR A 83 -6.44 -1.02 -2.89
C THR A 83 -5.68 0.23 -2.45
N ALA A 84 -5.01 0.17 -1.30
CA ALA A 84 -4.17 1.27 -0.82
C ALA A 84 -2.98 1.56 -1.74
N ILE A 85 -2.48 0.55 -2.45
CA ILE A 85 -1.38 0.70 -3.43
C ILE A 85 -1.90 1.43 -4.66
N ASP A 86 -3.05 1.00 -5.20
CA ASP A 86 -3.69 1.63 -6.36
C ASP A 86 -4.08 3.08 -6.06
N ALA A 87 -4.58 3.35 -4.85
CA ALA A 87 -4.93 4.68 -4.40
C ALA A 87 -3.69 5.60 -4.35
N ASN A 88 -2.56 5.12 -3.82
CA ASN A 88 -1.31 5.89 -3.79
C ASN A 88 -0.79 6.19 -5.20
N ALA A 89 -0.81 5.22 -6.12
CA ALA A 89 -0.44 5.46 -7.51
C ALA A 89 -1.38 6.46 -8.20
N SER A 90 -2.67 6.42 -7.87
CA SER A 90 -3.67 7.35 -8.38
C SER A 90 -3.49 8.78 -7.86
N LEU A 91 -3.00 8.97 -6.63
CA LEU A 91 -2.69 10.30 -6.09
C LEU A 91 -1.64 11.02 -6.94
N THR A 92 -0.54 10.33 -7.29
CA THR A 92 0.50 10.91 -8.15
C THR A 92 -0.05 11.31 -9.53
N LYS A 93 -0.92 10.50 -10.13
CA LYS A 93 -1.57 10.84 -11.41
C LYS A 93 -2.43 12.10 -11.30
N ILE A 94 -3.18 12.23 -10.21
CA ILE A 94 -4.03 13.40 -9.97
C ILE A 94 -3.17 14.65 -9.80
N GLU A 95 -2.06 14.57 -9.08
CA GLU A 95 -1.12 15.70 -8.92
C GLU A 95 -0.56 16.18 -10.26
N ASP A 96 -0.15 15.26 -11.14
CA ASP A 96 0.36 15.61 -12.46
C ASP A 96 -0.73 16.20 -13.37
N ALA A 97 -1.96 15.67 -13.31
CA ALA A 97 -3.10 16.26 -14.02
C ALA A 97 -3.41 17.68 -13.53
N ILE A 98 -3.34 17.93 -12.23
CA ILE A 98 -3.55 19.26 -11.64
C ILE A 98 -2.49 20.24 -12.12
N ARG A 99 -1.21 19.84 -12.17
CA ARG A 99 -0.13 20.68 -12.72
C ARG A 99 -0.41 21.05 -14.17
N MET A 100 -0.74 20.07 -15.00
CA MET A 100 -1.06 20.31 -16.41
C MET A 100 -2.21 21.30 -16.59
N ILE A 101 -3.30 21.16 -15.82
CA ILE A 101 -4.44 22.09 -15.88
C ILE A 101 -4.02 23.48 -15.40
N SER A 102 -3.16 23.57 -14.39
CA SER A 102 -2.66 24.85 -13.88
C SER A 102 -1.89 25.62 -14.96
N ASP A 103 -0.98 24.94 -15.67
CA ASP A 103 -0.21 25.52 -16.79
C ASP A 103 -1.14 26.01 -17.92
N GLN A 104 -2.16 25.20 -18.25
CA GLN A 104 -3.16 25.59 -19.26
C GLN A 104 -3.93 26.85 -18.82
N ARG A 105 -4.36 26.92 -17.55
CA ARG A 105 -5.08 28.09 -17.02
C ARG A 105 -4.22 29.34 -17.00
N GLU A 106 -2.94 29.20 -16.67
CA GLU A 106 -1.98 30.30 -16.73
C GLU A 106 -1.87 30.87 -18.15
N ASN A 107 -1.69 30.00 -19.15
CA ASN A 107 -1.61 30.42 -20.55
C ASN A 107 -2.90 31.10 -21.05
N LEU A 108 -4.07 30.57 -20.65
CA LEU A 108 -5.36 31.19 -20.97
C LEU A 108 -5.54 32.56 -20.29
N GLY A 109 -5.09 32.71 -19.04
CA GLY A 109 -5.09 34.00 -18.35
C GLY A 109 -4.19 35.03 -19.05
N ALA A 110 -3.00 34.61 -19.48
CA ALA A 110 -2.11 35.47 -20.28
C ALA A 110 -2.76 35.88 -21.62
N PHE A 111 -3.49 34.96 -22.27
CA PHE A 111 -4.23 35.27 -23.49
C PHE A 111 -5.36 36.27 -23.26
N GLN A 112 -6.13 36.12 -22.17
CA GLN A 112 -7.16 37.09 -21.77
C GLN A 112 -6.57 38.48 -21.57
N ASN A 113 -5.46 38.60 -20.83
CA ASN A 113 -4.77 39.88 -20.62
C ASN A 113 -4.35 40.53 -21.95
N ARG A 114 -3.86 39.73 -22.91
CA ARG A 114 -3.51 40.23 -24.25
C ARG A 114 -4.73 40.71 -25.03
N LEU A 115 -5.85 40.00 -24.96
CA LEU A 115 -7.09 40.45 -25.62
C LEU A 115 -7.65 41.72 -24.99
N GLU A 116 -7.65 41.80 -23.65
CA GLU A 116 -8.12 42.98 -22.92
C GLU A 116 -7.25 44.20 -23.24
N SER A 117 -5.92 44.03 -23.31
CA SER A 117 -4.99 45.09 -23.68
C SER A 117 -5.14 45.58 -25.13
N VAL A 118 -5.67 44.77 -26.05
CA VAL A 118 -5.91 45.17 -27.45
C VAL A 118 -7.28 45.86 -27.60
N LYS A 119 -8.20 45.65 -26.65
CA LYS A 119 -9.55 46.24 -26.67
C LYS A 119 -9.61 47.61 -25.98
N ALA A 120 -8.65 47.91 -25.11
CA ALA A 120 -8.49 49.20 -24.44
C ALA A 120 -7.78 50.22 -25.34
#